data_AF-A0A151SAK6-F1
#
_entry.id   AF-A0A151SAK6-F1
#
_cell.length_a   1.000
_cell.length_b   1.000
_cell.length_c   1.000
_cell.angle_alpha   90.00
_cell.angle_beta   90.00
_cell.angle_gamma   90.00
#
_symmetry.space_group_name_H-M   'P 1'
#
loop_
_entity.id
_entity.type
_entity.pdbx_description
1 polymer ?
#
loop_
_entity_poly.entity_id
_entity_poly.type
_entity_poly.pdbx_seq_one_letter_code
_entity_poly.pdbx_strand_id
1 'polypeptide(L)'
;MVGHNGTWEGSRWVWQVNWRREPFVHEVKSVNTLLEMFQGLQIFSSKQDHWRWICDKDGVFSVKSAYLWLQRSLSGELRYSSDFHLVIKSVWKCKAPIKCLVFY
;
A
#
# COMPACT_ATOMS: atom_id res chain seq x y z
N MET A 1 -2.37 2.60 12.96
CA MET A 1 -1.22 3.54 12.97
C MET A 1 0.02 2.70 13.21
N VAL A 2 1.13 2.99 12.50
CA VAL A 2 2.37 2.21 12.55
C VAL A 2 2.88 2.09 13.99
N GLY A 3 2.73 3.16 14.78
CA GLY A 3 3.09 3.18 16.19
C GLY A 3 2.32 2.22 17.11
N HIS A 4 1.21 1.61 16.66
CA HIS A 4 0.46 0.62 17.46
C HIS A 4 0.88 -0.84 17.16
N ASN A 5 1.70 -1.04 16.13
CA ASN A 5 2.08 -2.37 15.64
C ASN A 5 3.52 -2.73 16.01
N GLY A 6 4.03 -2.19 17.11
CA GLY A 6 5.39 -2.39 17.57
C GLY A 6 5.72 -1.58 18.81
N THR A 7 6.93 -1.78 19.31
CA THR A 7 7.46 -1.11 20.50
C THR A 7 8.90 -0.68 20.28
N TRP A 8 9.33 0.35 21.02
CA TRP A 8 10.73 0.74 21.07
C TRP A 8 11.48 -0.11 22.10
N GLU A 9 12.50 -0.82 21.65
CA GLU A 9 13.50 -1.45 22.52
C GLU A 9 14.78 -0.62 22.45
N GLY A 10 14.95 0.26 23.44
CA GLY A 10 16.01 1.27 23.41
C GLY A 10 15.83 2.23 22.24
N SER A 11 16.80 2.25 21.32
CA SER A 11 16.78 3.10 20.12
C SER A 11 16.31 2.37 18.85
N ARG A 12 15.87 1.10 18.97
CA ARG A 12 15.44 0.29 17.83
C ARG A 12 13.93 0.05 17.88
N TRP A 13 13.29 0.21 16.73
CA TRP A 13 11.89 -0.19 16.56
C TRP A 13 11.79 -1.68 16.35
N VAL A 14 10.91 -2.34 17.11
CA VAL A 14 10.61 -3.76 16.99
C VAL A 14 9.14 -3.92 16.59
N TRP A 15 8.92 -4.54 15.43
CA TRP A 15 7.58 -4.79 14.90
C TRP A 15 6.88 -5.92 15.68
N GLN A 16 5.65 -5.68 16.09
CA GLN A 16 4.76 -6.63 16.77
C GLN A 16 3.43 -6.70 15.99
N VAL A 17 3.47 -7.38 14.85
CA VAL A 17 2.32 -7.47 13.94
C VAL A 17 1.41 -8.60 14.41
N ASN A 18 0.28 -8.23 15.02
CA ASN A 18 -0.75 -9.19 15.41
C ASN A 18 -1.87 -9.23 14.36
N TRP A 19 -2.11 -10.40 13.80
CA TRP A 19 -3.17 -10.63 12.83
C TRP A 19 -4.50 -10.91 13.54
N ARG A 20 -5.63 -10.47 12.96
CA ARG A 20 -6.96 -10.74 13.54
C ARG A 20 -7.33 -12.23 13.55
N ARG A 21 -6.75 -12.99 12.62
CA ARG A 21 -6.85 -14.45 12.47
C ARG A 21 -5.54 -14.97 11.87
N GLU A 22 -5.33 -16.27 11.98
CA GLU A 22 -4.23 -16.93 11.27
C GLU A 22 -4.34 -16.70 9.75
N PRO A 23 -3.22 -16.39 9.07
CA PRO A 23 -3.19 -16.29 7.62
C PRO A 23 -3.59 -17.62 6.98
N PHE A 24 -4.40 -17.57 5.92
CA PHE A 24 -4.63 -18.74 5.09
C PHE A 24 -3.36 -19.09 4.31
N VAL A 25 -3.25 -20.34 3.84
CA VAL A 25 -2.08 -20.82 3.08
C VAL A 25 -1.74 -19.91 1.88
N HIS A 26 -2.74 -19.37 1.20
CA HIS A 26 -2.53 -18.47 0.06
C HIS A 26 -2.12 -17.04 0.46
N GLU A 27 -2.31 -16.65 1.73
CA GLU A 27 -1.93 -15.35 2.27
C GLU A 27 -0.50 -15.36 2.83
N VAL A 28 0.04 -16.53 3.20
CA VAL A 28 1.37 -16.68 3.83
C VAL A 28 2.47 -15.98 3.03
N LYS A 29 2.48 -16.14 1.71
CA LYS A 29 3.47 -15.48 0.86
C LYS A 29 3.40 -13.95 0.98
N SER A 30 2.19 -13.40 0.90
CA SER A 30 1.96 -11.95 1.01
C SER A 30 2.34 -11.43 2.40
N VAL A 31 2.04 -12.19 3.45
CA VAL A 31 2.44 -11.87 4.83
C VAL A 31 3.95 -11.83 4.98
N ASN A 32 4.67 -12.83 4.46
CA ASN A 32 6.13 -12.86 4.53
C ASN A 32 6.76 -11.68 3.78
N THR A 33 6.28 -11.39 2.56
CA THR A 33 6.73 -10.22 1.80
C THR A 33 6.50 -8.92 2.57
N LEU A 34 5.35 -8.77 3.25
CA LEU A 34 5.10 -7.58 4.07
C LEU A 34 6.07 -7.48 5.26
N LEU A 35 6.34 -8.59 5.95
CA LEU A 35 7.27 -8.61 7.09
C LEU A 35 8.71 -8.30 6.66
N GLU A 36 9.13 -8.75 5.48
CA GLU A 36 10.42 -8.39 4.89
C GLU A 36 10.50 -6.88 4.60
N MET A 37 9.44 -6.29 4.03
CA MET A 37 9.39 -4.84 3.79
C MET A 37 9.54 -4.04 5.09
N PHE A 38 9.00 -4.53 6.20
CA PHE A 38 9.11 -3.87 7.51
C PHE A 38 10.55 -3.81 8.05
N GLN A 39 11.39 -4.79 7.73
CA GLN A 39 12.79 -4.79 8.19
C GLN A 39 13.61 -3.65 7.59
N GLY A 40 13.25 -3.18 6.38
CA GLY A 40 13.91 -2.06 5.71
C GLY A 40 13.43 -0.67 6.13
N LEU A 41 12.40 -0.57 6.98
CA LEU A 41 11.81 0.70 7.36
C LEU A 41 12.48 1.31 8.59
N GLN A 42 12.88 2.57 8.46
CA GLN A 42 13.36 3.36 9.59
C GLN A 42 12.18 4.13 10.20
N ILE A 43 11.85 3.83 11.46
CA ILE A 43 10.80 4.52 12.20
C ILE A 43 11.41 5.71 12.95
N PHE A 44 10.68 6.82 13.00
CA PHE A 44 11.10 8.05 13.68
C PHE A 44 10.10 8.40 14.78
N SER A 45 10.50 8.28 16.05
CA SER A 45 9.63 8.57 17.19
C SER A 45 9.14 10.02 17.26
N SER A 46 9.88 10.95 16.65
CA SER A 46 9.56 12.38 16.61
C SER A 46 8.56 12.77 15.52
N LYS A 47 8.14 11.85 14.65
CA LYS A 47 7.24 12.13 13.52
C LYS A 47 5.91 11.41 13.71
N GLN A 48 4.82 12.15 13.49
CA GLN A 48 3.49 11.55 13.44
C GLN A 48 3.28 10.79 12.13
N ASP A 49 2.55 9.67 12.22
CA ASP A 49 2.11 8.91 11.06
C ASP A 49 1.25 9.78 10.14
N HIS A 50 1.58 9.77 8.85
CA HIS A 50 0.79 10.43 7.82
C HIS A 50 0.73 9.54 6.57
N TRP A 51 -0.37 9.67 5.83
CA TRP A 51 -0.51 9.02 4.53
C TRP A 51 0.34 9.75 3.50
N ARG A 52 1.14 8.99 2.75
CA ARG A 52 1.93 9.52 1.63
C ARG A 52 1.57 8.81 0.34
N TRP A 53 1.20 9.58 -0.67
CA TRP A 53 1.03 9.09 -2.02
C TRP A 53 2.39 8.93 -2.71
N ILE A 54 2.85 7.68 -2.84
CA ILE A 54 4.20 7.37 -3.34
C ILE A 54 4.39 7.69 -4.83
N CYS A 55 3.32 7.83 -5.60
CA CYS A 55 3.39 8.10 -7.03
C CYS A 55 3.56 9.58 -7.35
N ASP A 56 3.62 10.44 -6.33
CA ASP A 56 3.93 11.85 -6.46
C ASP A 56 5.05 12.23 -5.49
N LYS A 57 5.98 13.07 -5.96
CA LYS A 57 7.15 13.51 -5.18
C LYS A 57 6.73 14.27 -3.92
N ASP A 58 5.63 15.03 -4.02
CA ASP A 58 5.11 15.86 -2.94
C ASP A 58 4.34 15.00 -1.92
N GLY A 59 4.14 13.70 -2.21
CA GLY A 59 3.46 12.78 -1.32
C GLY A 59 1.95 13.00 -1.25
N VAL A 60 1.40 13.87 -2.11
CA VAL A 60 -0.02 14.24 -2.13
C VAL A 60 -0.73 13.50 -3.26
N PHE A 61 -1.87 12.91 -2.93
CA PHE A 61 -2.71 12.27 -3.93
C PHE A 61 -3.33 13.31 -4.87
N SER A 62 -3.29 13.03 -6.18
CA SER A 62 -4.12 13.72 -7.17
C SER A 62 -4.62 12.71 -8.20
N VAL A 63 -5.78 13.00 -8.81
CA VAL A 63 -6.31 12.19 -9.91
C VAL A 63 -5.30 12.10 -11.06
N LYS A 64 -4.58 13.19 -11.33
CA LYS A 64 -3.55 13.27 -12.37
C LYS A 64 -2.37 12.33 -12.08
N SER A 65 -1.81 12.38 -10.87
CA SER A 65 -0.66 11.54 -10.51
C SER A 65 -1.05 10.06 -10.45
N ALA A 66 -2.28 9.74 -10.01
CA ALA A 66 -2.83 8.39 -10.09
C ALA A 66 -2.95 7.88 -11.54
N TYR A 67 -3.52 8.68 -12.44
CA TYR A 67 -3.66 8.29 -13.84
C TYR A 67 -2.31 8.10 -14.54
N LEU A 68 -1.36 9.02 -14.32
CA LEU A 68 -0.02 8.93 -14.89
C LEU A 68 0.74 7.70 -14.37
N TRP A 69 0.59 7.36 -13.08
CA TRP A 69 1.18 6.15 -12.53
C TRP A 69 0.58 4.89 -13.14
N LEU A 70 -0.75 4.81 -13.22
CA LEU A 70 -1.42 3.67 -13.86
C LEU A 70 -0.95 3.50 -15.32
N GLN A 71 -0.87 4.58 -16.07
CA GLN A 71 -0.41 4.55 -17.47
C GLN A 71 1.04 4.06 -17.61
N ARG A 72 1.90 4.33 -16.64
CA ARG A 72 3.33 3.93 -16.63
C ARG A 72 3.56 2.52 -16.07
N SER A 73 2.88 2.15 -15.00
CA SER A 73 2.97 0.79 -14.44
C SER A 73 2.44 -0.27 -15.41
N LEU A 74 1.60 0.15 -16.35
CA LEU A 74 0.97 -0.72 -17.35
C LEU A 74 1.59 -0.54 -18.75
N SER A 75 2.69 0.20 -18.91
CA SER A 75 3.43 0.24 -20.18
C SER A 75 4.21 -1.06 -20.40
N GLY A 76 3.46 -2.05 -20.89
CA GLY A 76 3.84 -3.34 -21.46
C GLY A 76 2.69 -3.83 -22.37
N GLU A 77 2.57 -5.13 -22.65
CA GLU A 77 1.55 -5.73 -23.55
C GLU A 77 0.08 -5.34 -23.24
N LEU A 78 -0.20 -4.86 -22.03
CA LEU A 78 -1.53 -4.47 -21.55
C LEU A 78 -2.09 -3.15 -22.10
N ARG A 79 -1.30 -2.34 -22.82
CA ARG A 79 -1.79 -1.04 -23.35
C ARG A 79 -2.94 -1.16 -24.35
N TYR A 80 -3.14 -2.34 -24.93
CA TYR A 80 -4.16 -2.61 -25.95
C TYR A 80 -5.10 -3.77 -25.62
N SER A 81 -4.97 -4.43 -24.47
CA SER A 81 -5.89 -5.51 -24.12
C SER A 81 -7.24 -4.94 -23.66
N SER A 82 -8.32 -5.62 -24.05
CA SER A 82 -9.69 -5.29 -23.61
C SER A 82 -9.82 -5.31 -22.08
N ASP A 83 -8.95 -6.04 -21.39
CA ASP A 83 -8.88 -6.13 -19.93
C ASP A 83 -8.48 -4.80 -19.28
N PHE A 84 -7.68 -3.97 -19.96
CA PHE A 84 -7.31 -2.64 -19.46
C PHE A 84 -8.56 -1.76 -19.24
N HIS A 85 -9.46 -1.75 -20.21
CA HIS A 85 -10.70 -1.00 -20.10
C HIS A 85 -11.61 -1.54 -19.00
N LEU A 86 -11.58 -2.86 -18.72
CA LEU A 86 -12.35 -3.50 -17.67
C LEU A 86 -11.77 -3.21 -16.27
N VAL A 87 -10.45 -3.25 -16.11
CA VAL A 87 -9.77 -2.93 -14.85
C VAL A 87 -9.98 -1.46 -14.50
N ILE A 88 -9.77 -0.55 -15.46
CA ILE A 88 -9.99 0.88 -15.22
C ILE A 88 -11.48 1.15 -14.95
N LYS A 89 -12.41 0.58 -15.73
CA LYS A 89 -13.85 0.72 -15.44
C LYS A 89 -14.24 0.14 -14.09
N SER A 90 -13.64 -0.95 -13.63
CA SER A 90 -13.96 -1.55 -12.32
C SER A 90 -13.41 -0.72 -11.16
N VAL A 91 -12.20 -0.16 -11.29
CA VAL A 91 -11.66 0.83 -10.35
C VAL A 91 -12.59 2.04 -10.23
N TRP A 92 -13.10 2.56 -11.36
CA TRP A 92 -14.02 3.71 -11.36
C TRP A 92 -15.47 3.38 -11.00
N LYS A 93 -15.92 2.12 -11.20
CA LYS A 93 -17.25 1.63 -10.78
C LYS A 93 -17.31 1.25 -9.31
N CYS A 94 -16.17 1.18 -8.63
CA CYS A 94 -16.18 0.92 -7.21
C CYS A 94 -16.88 2.09 -6.51
N LYS A 95 -18.10 1.83 -5.99
CA LYS A 95 -18.88 2.80 -5.19
C LYS A 95 -18.23 3.09 -3.84
N ALA A 96 -17.19 2.35 -3.49
CA ALA A 96 -16.34 2.64 -2.36
C ALA A 96 -15.48 3.86 -2.71
N PRO A 97 -15.48 4.92 -1.89
CA PRO A 97 -14.49 5.99 -2.00
C PRO A 97 -13.11 5.33 -2.11
N ILE A 98 -12.21 5.83 -2.97
CA ILE A 98 -10.84 5.28 -3.13
C ILE A 98 -10.13 5.05 -1.77
N LYS A 99 -10.50 5.83 -0.74
CA LYS A 99 -10.06 5.69 0.65
C LYS A 99 -10.44 4.36 1.33
N CYS A 100 -11.48 3.67 0.86
CA CYS A 100 -11.98 2.41 1.41
C CYS A 100 -11.34 1.16 0.78
N LEU A 101 -10.71 1.28 -0.39
CA LEU A 101 -10.02 0.16 -1.06
C LEU A 101 -8.54 0.06 -0.69
N VAL A 102 -7.93 1.15 -0.23
CA VAL A 102 -6.51 1.20 0.12
C VAL A 102 -6.27 0.81 1.60
N PHE A 103 -7.32 0.84 2.45
CA PHE A 103 -7.22 0.63 3.91
C PHE A 103 -8.07 -0.51 4.45
N TYR A 104 -8.30 -1.55 3.64
CA TYR A 104 -8.83 -2.82 4.12
C TYR A 104 -7.77 -3.92 4.05
#